data_AF-A0AAN7CQ13-F1
#
_entry.id   AF-A0AAN7CQ13-F1
#
_cell.length_a   1.000
_cell.length_b   1.000
_cell.length_c   1.000
_cell.angle_alpha   90.00
_cell.angle_beta   90.00
_cell.angle_gamma   90.00
#
_symmetry.space_group_name_H-M   'P 1'
#
loop_
_entity.id
_entity.type
_entity.pdbx_description
1 polymer ?
#
loop_
_entity_poly.entity_id
_entity_poly.type
_entity_poly.pdbx_seq_one_letter_code
_entity_poly.pdbx_strand_id
1 'polypeptide(L)'
;MARVAALDDRGFLIDLDLAINEQRVGTSGAKGKTGTWAFMAVGALQGEQHSFMHDLESFFWVLFWICIHFDGPKKDRVVSRFDKWNYVDTDERAEDLAGIKFIVVSKEEVFMKTTTKYFTQYYQPLAPLMNSLRKVVFTRDKPWKREDESLYSRIGEILRKEREDLK
;
A
#
# COMPACT_ATOMS: atom_id res chain seq x y z
N MET A 1 -19.29 6.84 37.84
CA MET A 1 -19.27 6.00 36.63
C MET A 1 -19.19 6.91 35.41
N ALA A 2 -18.00 7.14 34.86
CA ALA A 2 -17.82 7.91 33.63
C ALA A 2 -17.81 6.94 32.44
N ARG A 3 -18.79 7.04 31.55
CA ARG A 3 -18.77 6.36 30.26
C ARG A 3 -17.82 7.12 29.34
N VAL A 4 -16.76 6.45 28.88
CA VAL A 4 -15.93 6.94 27.78
C VAL A 4 -16.75 6.75 26.50
N ALA A 5 -17.04 7.85 25.81
CA ALA A 5 -17.64 7.81 24.48
C ALA A 5 -16.65 7.11 23.53
N ALA A 6 -17.13 6.09 22.83
CA ALA A 6 -16.39 5.45 21.76
C ALA A 6 -16.07 6.52 20.70
N LEU A 7 -14.78 6.69 20.41
CA LEU A 7 -14.36 7.45 19.25
C LEU A 7 -14.87 6.71 18.01
N ASP A 8 -15.47 7.47 17.12
CA ASP A 8 -15.96 7.01 15.84
C ASP A 8 -14.75 6.72 14.94
N ASP A 9 -14.34 5.44 14.84
CA ASP A 9 -13.17 4.97 14.07
C ASP A 9 -13.38 5.00 12.53
N ARG A 10 -14.09 6.01 12.03
CA ARG A 10 -14.32 6.21 10.59
C ARG A 10 -13.16 6.99 9.98
N GLY A 11 -12.25 6.27 9.33
CA GLY A 11 -11.28 6.87 8.40
C GLY A 11 -11.95 7.27 7.08
N PHE A 12 -11.54 8.38 6.50
CA PHE A 12 -11.97 8.84 5.18
C PHE A 12 -10.73 9.13 4.31
N LEU A 13 -10.80 8.74 3.04
CA LEU A 13 -9.73 9.06 2.08
C LEU A 13 -9.78 10.57 1.83
N ILE A 14 -8.63 11.22 2.02
CA ILE A 14 -8.42 12.65 1.76
C ILE A 14 -7.38 12.82 0.65
N ASP A 15 -7.30 14.02 0.09
CA ASP A 15 -6.37 14.38 -0.99
C ASP A 15 -6.70 13.70 -2.34
N LEU A 16 -7.83 14.12 -2.92
CA LEU A 16 -8.27 13.75 -4.27
C LEU A 16 -7.83 14.79 -5.33
N ASP A 17 -6.90 15.68 -4.99
CA ASP A 17 -6.50 16.79 -5.88
C ASP A 17 -5.80 16.28 -7.16
N LEU A 18 -5.29 15.05 -7.12
CA LEU A 18 -4.71 14.33 -8.25
C LEU A 18 -5.63 13.26 -8.85
N ALA A 19 -6.84 13.07 -8.30
CA ALA A 19 -7.77 12.06 -8.80
C ALA A 19 -8.20 12.38 -10.23
N ILE A 20 -8.07 11.40 -11.12
CA ILE A 20 -8.54 11.50 -12.50
C ILE A 20 -9.88 10.80 -12.65
N ASN A 21 -10.74 11.33 -13.51
CA ASN A 21 -12.00 10.68 -13.86
C ASN A 21 -11.73 9.51 -14.82
N GLU A 22 -12.19 8.31 -14.49
CA GLU A 22 -12.02 7.08 -15.31
C GLU A 22 -12.48 7.24 -16.77
N GLN A 23 -13.42 8.15 -17.05
CA GLN A 23 -13.93 8.40 -18.41
C GLN A 23 -13.05 9.37 -19.25
N ARG A 24 -11.99 9.95 -18.68
CA ARG A 24 -11.06 10.80 -19.44
C ARG A 24 -9.98 9.94 -20.09
N VAL A 25 -10.05 9.81 -21.41
CA VAL A 25 -9.05 9.17 -22.29
C VAL A 25 -7.77 10.03 -22.46
N GLY A 26 -7.51 10.99 -21.57
CA GLY A 26 -6.42 11.96 -21.71
C GLY A 26 -5.64 12.15 -20.41
N THR A 27 -4.31 12.01 -20.50
CA THR A 27 -3.38 12.22 -19.39
C THR A 27 -3.43 13.66 -18.89
N SER A 28 -3.44 13.85 -17.56
CA SER A 28 -3.01 15.14 -17.01
C SER A 28 -1.49 15.21 -17.27
N GLY A 29 -1.04 16.28 -17.91
CA GLY A 29 0.35 16.45 -18.38
C GLY A 29 1.38 16.66 -17.26
N ALA A 30 1.16 16.12 -16.06
CA ALA A 30 2.09 16.18 -14.95
C ALA A 30 3.31 15.28 -15.23
N LYS A 31 4.32 15.84 -15.91
CA LYS A 31 5.62 15.20 -16.19
C LYS A 31 6.56 15.16 -14.97
N GLY A 32 6.05 15.38 -13.76
CA GLY A 32 6.83 15.30 -12.53
C GLY A 32 6.43 14.06 -11.72
N LYS A 33 7.42 13.27 -11.27
CA LYS A 33 7.20 12.26 -10.23
C LYS A 33 6.79 12.98 -8.94
N THR A 34 5.51 13.29 -8.79
CA THR A 34 4.96 13.97 -7.61
C THR A 34 4.15 12.97 -6.79
N GLY A 35 4.55 12.76 -5.54
CA GLY A 35 3.93 11.85 -4.58
C GLY A 35 4.90 11.47 -3.46
N THR A 36 4.40 10.93 -2.35
CA THR A 36 5.27 10.35 -1.30
C THR A 36 5.89 9.08 -1.84
N TRP A 37 7.19 9.10 -2.13
CA TRP A 37 7.95 8.00 -2.77
C TRP A 37 7.71 6.62 -2.13
N ALA A 38 7.57 6.57 -0.81
CA ALA A 38 7.28 5.34 -0.07
C ALA A 38 5.98 4.66 -0.50
N PHE A 39 5.01 5.39 -1.04
CA PHE A 39 3.71 4.87 -1.45
C PHE A 39 3.59 4.67 -2.96
N MET A 40 4.52 5.18 -3.77
CA MET A 40 4.48 4.98 -5.23
C MET A 40 4.54 3.49 -5.60
N ALA A 41 3.71 3.07 -6.54
CA ALA A 41 3.74 1.73 -7.08
C ALA A 41 5.08 1.42 -7.79
N VAL A 42 5.47 0.14 -7.85
CA VAL A 42 6.72 -0.32 -8.47
C VAL A 42 6.79 0.08 -9.94
N GLY A 43 5.73 -0.12 -10.71
CA GLY A 43 5.66 0.30 -12.12
C GLY A 43 5.80 1.82 -12.29
N ALA A 44 5.15 2.60 -11.41
CA ALA A 44 5.26 4.06 -11.43
C ALA A 44 6.69 4.56 -11.10
N LEU A 45 7.41 3.89 -10.19
CA LEU A 45 8.83 4.18 -9.91
C LEU A 45 9.73 3.90 -11.14
N GLN A 46 9.35 2.92 -11.95
CA GLN A 46 10.02 2.55 -13.21
C GLN A 46 9.58 3.40 -14.42
N GLY A 47 8.69 4.38 -14.21
CA GLY A 47 8.21 5.27 -15.26
C GLY A 47 7.08 4.71 -16.13
N GLU A 48 6.40 3.66 -15.70
CA GLU A 48 5.17 3.20 -16.35
C GLU A 48 4.08 4.27 -16.29
N GLN A 49 3.21 4.29 -17.30
CA GLN A 49 2.08 5.20 -17.31
C GLN A 49 1.12 4.85 -16.16
N HIS A 50 0.74 5.86 -15.39
CA HIS A 50 -0.16 5.72 -14.25
C HIS A 50 -1.51 5.09 -14.64
N SER A 51 -2.06 4.25 -13.77
CA SER A 51 -3.29 3.48 -13.95
C SER A 51 -3.91 3.18 -12.58
N PHE A 52 -5.19 2.82 -12.52
CA PHE A 52 -5.87 2.53 -11.24
C PHE A 52 -5.21 1.39 -10.44
N MET A 53 -4.50 0.48 -11.11
CA MET A 53 -3.76 -0.60 -10.45
C MET A 53 -2.60 -0.06 -9.62
N HIS A 54 -1.98 1.02 -10.09
CA HIS A 54 -0.96 1.73 -9.33
C HIS A 54 -1.55 2.39 -8.07
N ASP A 55 -2.80 2.84 -8.11
CA ASP A 55 -3.48 3.36 -6.93
C ASP A 55 -3.76 2.26 -5.91
N LEU A 56 -4.18 1.08 -6.36
CA LEU A 56 -4.42 -0.09 -5.51
C LEU A 56 -3.13 -0.63 -4.89
N GLU A 57 -2.02 -0.62 -5.65
CA GLU A 57 -0.71 -0.92 -5.11
C GLU A 57 -0.27 0.15 -4.10
N SER A 58 -0.50 1.43 -4.38
CA SER A 58 -0.18 2.51 -3.46
C SER A 58 -0.96 2.39 -2.15
N PHE A 59 -2.24 2.03 -2.23
CA PHE A 59 -3.08 1.72 -1.07
C PHE A 59 -2.51 0.56 -0.24
N PHE A 60 -2.03 -0.51 -0.88
CA PHE A 60 -1.33 -1.59 -0.19
C PHE A 60 -0.10 -1.09 0.57
N TRP A 61 0.72 -0.23 -0.06
CA TRP A 61 1.92 0.33 0.59
C TRP A 61 1.58 1.23 1.78
N VAL A 62 0.48 1.98 1.73
CA VAL A 62 -0.04 2.75 2.87
C VAL A 62 -0.42 1.84 4.04
N LEU A 63 -1.17 0.76 3.79
CA LEU A 63 -1.53 -0.21 4.84
C LEU A 63 -0.30 -0.88 5.45
N PHE A 64 0.66 -1.27 4.60
CA PHE A 64 1.93 -1.86 5.03
C PHE A 64 2.73 -0.88 5.90
N TRP A 65 2.78 0.40 5.52
CA TRP A 65 3.42 1.45 6.29
C TRP A 65 2.78 1.63 7.66
N ILE A 66 1.44 1.68 7.72
CA ILE A 66 0.68 1.79 8.97
C ILE A 66 1.05 0.65 9.92
N CYS A 67 1.05 -0.59 9.41
CA CYS A 67 1.37 -1.78 10.20
C CYS A 67 2.78 -1.75 10.80
N ILE A 68 3.73 -1.07 10.18
CA ILE A 68 5.13 -0.99 10.62
C ILE A 68 5.40 0.18 11.56
N HIS A 69 4.78 1.33 11.28
CA HIS A 69 5.10 2.61 11.91
C HIS A 69 4.13 3.01 13.02
N PHE A 70 3.00 2.34 13.21
CA PHE A 70 2.03 2.68 14.25
C PHE A 70 1.71 1.47 15.13
N ASP A 71 1.61 1.66 16.44
CA ASP A 71 1.30 0.62 17.43
C ASP A 71 0.00 0.98 18.17
N GLY A 72 -1.04 1.28 17.39
CA GLY A 72 -2.33 1.76 17.84
C GLY A 72 -2.50 3.29 17.77
N PRO A 73 -3.66 3.81 18.22
CA PRO A 73 -3.96 5.24 18.15
C PRO A 73 -2.90 6.08 18.89
N LYS A 74 -2.32 7.06 18.20
CA LYS A 74 -1.34 8.04 18.74
C LYS A 74 -0.01 7.44 19.21
N LYS A 75 0.34 6.23 18.80
CA LYS A 75 1.64 5.62 19.09
C LYS A 75 2.38 5.33 17.80
N ASP A 76 3.14 6.30 17.32
CA ASP A 76 4.02 6.12 16.18
C ASP A 76 5.43 5.66 16.58
N ARG A 77 6.11 5.01 15.64
CA ARG A 77 7.53 4.67 15.70
C ARG A 77 8.15 4.84 14.32
N VAL A 78 9.44 5.13 14.30
CA VAL A 78 10.21 5.18 13.06
C VAL A 78 11.02 3.90 12.91
N VAL A 79 10.70 3.11 11.87
CA VAL A 79 11.54 1.99 11.45
C VAL A 79 12.46 2.46 10.33
N SER A 80 13.71 2.78 10.67
CA SER A 80 14.69 3.41 9.76
C SER A 80 14.87 2.69 8.43
N ARG A 81 14.69 1.36 8.38
CA ARG A 81 14.74 0.58 7.14
C ARG A 81 13.69 1.02 6.12
N PHE A 82 12.47 1.31 6.57
CA PHE A 82 11.35 1.70 5.72
C PHE A 82 11.23 3.22 5.61
N ASP A 83 11.63 3.96 6.65
CA ASP A 83 11.69 5.43 6.63
C ASP A 83 12.53 5.97 5.47
N LYS A 84 13.61 5.26 5.12
CA LYS A 84 14.47 5.56 3.97
C LYS A 84 13.73 5.64 2.64
N TRP A 85 12.56 5.00 2.51
CA TRP A 85 11.79 5.00 1.26
C TRP A 85 11.21 6.39 0.93
N ASN A 86 11.18 7.31 1.89
CA ASN A 86 10.75 8.70 1.67
C ASN A 86 11.83 9.58 1.02
N TYR A 87 13.09 9.15 1.01
CA TYR A 87 14.23 9.96 0.59
C TYR A 87 14.78 9.49 -0.75
N VAL A 88 13.92 9.51 -1.78
CA VAL A 88 14.29 9.24 -3.17
C VAL A 88 14.38 10.59 -3.90
N ASP A 89 15.57 10.96 -4.35
CA ASP A 89 15.86 12.24 -5.01
C ASP A 89 16.52 12.05 -6.40
N THR A 90 16.79 10.80 -6.80
CA THR A 90 17.36 10.42 -8.09
C THR A 90 16.61 9.25 -8.72
N ASP A 91 16.72 9.11 -10.04
CA ASP A 91 16.13 7.97 -10.76
C ASP A 91 16.74 6.63 -10.32
N GLU A 92 18.06 6.59 -10.09
CA GLU A 92 18.75 5.41 -9.54
C GLU A 92 18.14 4.95 -8.20
N ARG A 93 17.85 5.90 -7.29
CA ARG A 93 17.20 5.57 -6.01
C ARG A 93 15.75 5.13 -6.17
N ALA A 94 15.06 5.60 -7.22
CA ALA A 94 13.72 5.13 -7.54
C ALA A 94 13.74 3.67 -8.01
N GLU A 95 14.73 3.30 -8.83
CA GLU A 95 14.97 1.92 -9.26
C GLU A 95 15.35 1.02 -8.09
N ASP A 96 16.23 1.47 -7.19
CA ASP A 96 16.57 0.74 -5.96
C ASP A 96 15.33 0.50 -5.09
N LEU A 97 14.49 1.53 -4.90
CA LEU A 97 13.25 1.40 -4.14
C LEU A 97 12.29 0.40 -4.79
N ALA A 98 12.13 0.45 -6.11
CA ALA A 98 11.33 -0.50 -6.88
C ALA A 98 11.83 -1.94 -6.67
N GLY A 99 13.15 -2.16 -6.74
CA GLY A 99 13.78 -3.46 -6.48
C GLY A 99 13.54 -3.97 -5.06
N ILE A 100 13.68 -3.11 -4.05
CA ILE A 100 13.41 -3.45 -2.64
C ILE A 100 11.93 -3.84 -2.45
N LYS A 101 11.01 -3.03 -2.97
CA LYS A 101 9.56 -3.30 -2.91
C LYS A 101 9.23 -4.64 -3.55
N PHE A 102 9.77 -4.90 -4.73
CA PHE A 102 9.61 -6.18 -5.42
C PHE A 102 10.09 -7.35 -4.57
N ILE A 103 11.29 -7.26 -3.95
CA ILE A 103 11.80 -8.31 -3.06
C ILE A 103 10.84 -8.59 -1.92
N VAL A 104 10.31 -7.55 -1.26
CA VAL A 104 9.39 -7.67 -0.12
C VAL A 104 8.14 -8.47 -0.50
N VAL A 105 7.56 -8.24 -1.68
CA VAL A 105 6.28 -8.84 -2.08
C VAL A 105 6.40 -10.10 -2.94
N SER A 106 7.59 -10.40 -3.46
CA SER A 106 7.85 -11.50 -4.41
C SER A 106 7.49 -12.89 -3.87
N LYS A 107 8.02 -13.23 -2.69
CA LYS A 107 7.87 -14.54 -2.06
C LYS A 107 7.11 -14.40 -0.75
N GLU A 108 6.14 -15.30 -0.56
CA GLU A 108 5.32 -15.34 0.65
C GLU A 108 6.17 -15.52 1.90
N GLU A 109 7.18 -16.39 1.85
CA GLU A 109 8.11 -16.58 2.97
C GLU A 109 8.87 -15.29 3.34
N VAL A 110 9.34 -14.54 2.35
CA VAL A 110 10.05 -13.27 2.56
C VAL A 110 9.10 -12.23 3.15
N PHE A 111 7.89 -12.14 2.61
CA PHE A 111 6.86 -11.24 3.09
C PHE A 111 6.50 -11.55 4.54
N MET A 112 6.18 -12.82 4.87
CA MET A 112 5.81 -13.23 6.23
C MET A 112 6.96 -13.03 7.23
N LYS A 113 8.21 -13.29 6.85
CA LYS A 113 9.37 -12.95 7.69
C LYS A 113 9.45 -11.44 7.95
N THR A 114 9.11 -10.63 6.96
CA THR A 114 9.11 -9.16 7.07
C THR A 114 8.00 -8.69 8.00
N THR A 115 6.76 -9.18 7.84
CA THR A 115 5.63 -8.81 8.70
C THR A 115 5.85 -9.25 10.14
N THR A 116 6.29 -10.49 10.39
CA THR A 116 6.63 -10.98 11.74
C THR A 116 7.71 -10.12 12.41
N LYS A 117 8.70 -9.64 11.66
CA LYS A 117 9.80 -8.84 12.22
C LYS A 117 9.42 -7.38 12.46
N TYR A 118 8.65 -6.77 11.56
CA TYR A 118 8.50 -5.31 11.52
C TYR A 118 7.08 -4.81 11.75
N PHE A 119 6.05 -5.65 11.73
CA PHE A 119 4.73 -5.19 12.17
C PHE A 119 4.76 -4.93 13.67
N THR A 120 4.09 -3.88 14.10
CA THR A 120 3.91 -3.56 15.53
C THR A 120 3.04 -4.61 16.19
N GLN A 121 3.12 -4.70 17.52
CA GLN A 121 2.32 -5.68 18.26
C GLN A 121 0.82 -5.48 18.00
N TYR A 122 0.38 -4.22 17.91
CA TYR A 122 -1.00 -3.89 17.59
C TYR A 122 -1.46 -4.40 16.22
N TYR A 123 -0.61 -4.34 15.19
CA TYR A 123 -0.97 -4.75 13.82
C TYR A 123 -0.46 -6.14 13.40
N GLN A 124 0.23 -6.89 14.26
CA GLN A 124 0.60 -8.29 13.99
C GLN A 124 -0.60 -9.15 13.52
N PRO A 125 -1.81 -9.04 14.11
CA PRO A 125 -2.97 -9.79 13.66
C PRO A 125 -3.37 -9.54 12.20
N LEU A 126 -2.97 -8.42 11.59
CA LEU A 126 -3.26 -8.11 10.18
C LEU A 126 -2.28 -8.77 9.19
N ALA A 127 -1.23 -9.45 9.66
CA ALA A 127 -0.25 -10.09 8.77
C ALA A 127 -0.88 -11.10 7.77
N PRO A 128 -1.85 -11.96 8.14
CA PRO A 128 -2.55 -12.83 7.20
C PRO A 128 -3.36 -12.06 6.15
N LEU A 129 -4.13 -11.04 6.57
CA LEU A 129 -4.88 -10.16 5.66
C LEU A 129 -3.94 -9.47 4.66
N MET A 130 -2.84 -8.88 5.14
CA MET A 130 -1.85 -8.24 4.29
C MET A 130 -1.22 -9.21 3.28
N ASN A 131 -1.01 -10.48 3.64
CA ASN A 131 -0.52 -11.48 2.70
C ASN A 131 -1.59 -11.87 1.66
N SER A 132 -2.88 -11.90 2.03
CA SER A 132 -3.99 -12.10 1.08
C SER A 132 -4.08 -10.95 0.08
N LEU A 133 -4.01 -9.70 0.55
CA LEU A 133 -3.93 -8.52 -0.32
C LEU A 133 -2.71 -8.60 -1.23
N ARG A 134 -1.53 -8.95 -0.70
CA ARG A 134 -0.31 -9.11 -1.49
C ARG A 134 -0.49 -10.11 -2.64
N LYS A 135 -1.15 -11.25 -2.41
CA LYS A 135 -1.38 -12.28 -3.45
C LYS A 135 -2.22 -11.76 -4.62
N VAL A 136 -3.14 -10.83 -4.34
CA VAL A 136 -4.06 -10.25 -5.33
C VAL A 136 -3.45 -9.02 -6.02
N VAL A 137 -2.81 -8.13 -5.26
CA VAL A 137 -2.17 -6.90 -5.76
C VAL A 137 -0.87 -7.21 -6.51
N PHE A 138 -0.16 -8.27 -6.16
CA PHE A 138 1.10 -8.65 -6.81
C PHE A 138 0.95 -10.07 -7.39
N THR A 139 0.23 -10.18 -8.50
CA THR A 139 0.14 -11.45 -9.22
C THR A 139 1.51 -11.80 -9.80
N ARG A 140 2.03 -12.98 -9.42
CA ARG A 140 3.39 -13.41 -9.76
C ARG A 140 3.62 -13.36 -11.28
N ASP A 141 4.71 -12.69 -11.65
CA ASP A 141 5.44 -12.77 -12.92
C ASP A 141 4.85 -12.09 -14.16
N LYS A 142 3.78 -11.30 -14.03
CA LYS A 142 3.37 -10.40 -15.11
C LYS A 142 3.31 -8.98 -14.57
N PRO A 143 4.24 -8.07 -14.98
CA PRO A 143 3.95 -6.64 -14.96
C PRO A 143 2.55 -6.48 -15.58
N TRP A 144 1.70 -5.62 -15.01
CA TRP A 144 0.31 -5.48 -15.43
C TRP A 144 0.24 -5.08 -16.92
N LYS A 145 0.26 -6.06 -17.84
CA LYS A 145 0.25 -5.82 -19.28
C LYS A 145 -1.12 -5.36 -19.77
N ARG A 146 -2.17 -5.59 -18.96
CA ARG A 146 -3.55 -5.18 -19.18
C ARG A 146 -4.20 -4.89 -17.84
N GLU A 147 -5.06 -3.88 -17.85
CA GLU A 147 -5.95 -3.56 -16.75
C GLU A 147 -6.89 -4.74 -16.44
N ASP A 148 -7.14 -4.93 -15.15
CA ASP A 148 -7.93 -6.00 -14.55
C ASP A 148 -8.95 -5.36 -13.62
N GLU A 149 -10.08 -4.96 -14.20
CA GLU A 149 -11.17 -4.27 -13.51
C GLU A 149 -11.72 -5.10 -12.33
N SER A 150 -11.54 -6.43 -12.33
CA SER A 150 -11.96 -7.30 -11.22
C SER A 150 -11.11 -7.15 -9.96
N LEU A 151 -9.97 -6.47 -10.04
CA LEU A 151 -9.05 -6.26 -8.93
C LEU A 151 -9.70 -5.50 -7.76
N TYR A 152 -10.49 -4.46 -8.06
CA TYR A 152 -11.24 -3.71 -7.04
C TYR A 152 -12.19 -4.63 -6.26
N SER A 153 -12.98 -5.43 -6.96
CA SER A 153 -13.93 -6.35 -6.35
C SER A 153 -13.24 -7.38 -5.45
N ARG A 154 -12.12 -7.97 -5.90
CA ARG A 154 -11.36 -8.95 -5.12
C ARG A 154 -10.75 -8.34 -3.84
N ILE A 155 -10.19 -7.14 -3.93
CA ILE A 155 -9.68 -6.43 -2.74
C ILE A 155 -10.84 -6.14 -1.77
N GLY A 156 -11.98 -5.66 -2.29
CA GLY A 156 -13.17 -5.39 -1.48
C GLY A 156 -13.71 -6.64 -0.78
N GLU A 157 -13.72 -7.79 -1.45
CA GLU A 157 -14.13 -9.08 -0.86
C GLU A 157 -13.20 -9.52 0.27
N ILE A 158 -11.88 -9.41 0.09
CA ILE A 158 -10.89 -9.74 1.13
C ILE A 158 -11.12 -8.87 2.38
N LEU A 159 -11.27 -7.56 2.20
CA LEU A 159 -11.48 -6.63 3.32
C LEU A 159 -12.82 -6.86 4.03
N ARG A 160 -13.89 -7.18 3.28
CA ARG A 160 -15.20 -7.51 3.85
C ARG A 160 -15.14 -8.79 4.70
N LYS A 161 -14.52 -9.84 4.17
CA LYS A 161 -14.41 -11.12 4.86
C LYS A 161 -13.68 -10.99 6.19
N GLU A 162 -12.53 -10.31 6.20
CA GLU A 162 -11.76 -10.10 7.44
C GLU A 162 -12.54 -9.25 8.47
N ARG A 163 -13.35 -8.28 8.01
CA ARG A 163 -14.24 -7.52 8.91
C ARG A 163 -15.31 -8.41 9.55
N GLU A 164 -15.80 -9.43 8.84
CA GLU A 164 -16.79 -10.37 9.37
C GLU A 164 -16.14 -11.35 10.36
N ASP A 165 -14.91 -11.78 10.10
CA ASP A 165 -14.14 -12.68 10.97
C ASP A 165 -13.63 -12.00 12.26
N LEU A 166 -13.56 -10.66 12.29
CA LEU A 166 -13.19 -9.84 13.46
C LEU A 166 -14.38 -9.46 14.38
N LYS A 167 -15.60 -9.88 14.05
CA LYS A 167 -16.80 -9.68 14.90
C LYS A 167 -16.99 -10.84 15.87
#